data_AF-A0A2K2HC44-F1
#
_entry.id   AF-A0A2K2HC44-F1
#
_cell.length_a   1.000
_cell.length_b   1.000
_cell.length_c   1.000
_cell.angle_alpha   90.00
_cell.angle_beta   90.00
_cell.angle_gamma   90.00
#
_symmetry.space_group_name_H-M   'P 1'
#
loop_
_entity.id
_entity.type
_entity.pdbx_description
1 polymer ?
#
loop_
_entity_poly.entity_id
_entity_poly.type
_entity_poly.pdbx_seq_one_letter_code
_entity_poly.pdbx_strand_id
1 'polypeptide(L)'
;MTPVAIDTRLVRRHFDAHAEDYDRYALVQRRVVERLAATCAVPLREGGAILDVGTGTGLLARRLHRLAPRRPLVVSDLAHSMTRYAHIGLSASAAVDADAVALPFAAASFGLVASSSVYQWVEDLDRAFTEVARVLLPGGWFAFALFGENSLHELKDSHRRALRDCGLERRSHLQEFPGREQTLAALEAAAFEVHELFVEEEVDCYGDVPQLLRALKKIGAGNASRQRPPGLASRRVMERMMEVYRRDYGAAEGIPASYEVIYGLARKPGQESP
;
A
#
# COMPACT_ATOMS: atom_id res chain seq x y z
N MET A 1 12.10 10.27 -12.15
CA MET A 1 11.45 11.11 -11.10
C MET A 1 12.30 11.05 -9.84
N THR A 2 12.47 12.15 -9.14
CA THR A 2 13.14 12.17 -7.83
C THR A 2 12.29 11.40 -6.81
N PRO A 3 12.87 10.54 -5.94
CA PRO A 3 12.10 9.81 -4.94
C PRO A 3 11.26 10.74 -4.06
N VAL A 4 10.01 10.35 -3.79
CA VAL A 4 9.13 11.08 -2.89
C VAL A 4 9.67 10.87 -1.46
N ALA A 5 10.16 11.93 -0.83
CA ALA A 5 10.71 11.82 0.52
C ALA A 5 9.60 11.55 1.56
N ILE A 6 9.55 10.35 2.14
CA ILE A 6 8.53 9.91 3.12
C ILE A 6 9.04 10.02 4.56
N ASP A 7 8.21 10.54 5.47
CA ASP A 7 8.45 10.52 6.91
C ASP A 7 7.90 9.22 7.53
N THR A 8 8.74 8.19 7.60
CA THR A 8 8.42 6.87 8.18
C THR A 8 7.89 6.96 9.61
N ARG A 9 8.32 7.94 10.43
CA ARG A 9 7.80 8.13 11.80
C ARG A 9 6.36 8.64 11.78
N LEU A 10 6.00 9.47 10.80
CA LEU A 10 4.62 9.91 10.64
C LEU A 10 3.73 8.80 10.12
N VAL A 11 4.20 8.02 9.13
CA VAL A 11 3.52 6.81 8.64
C VAL A 11 3.16 5.91 9.83
N ARG A 12 4.15 5.54 10.65
CA ARG A 12 3.95 4.74 11.86
C ARG A 12 2.83 5.28 12.76
N ARG A 13 2.89 6.58 13.09
CA ARG A 13 1.91 7.23 13.96
C ARG A 13 0.49 7.24 13.39
N HIS A 14 0.34 7.46 12.09
CA HIS A 14 -0.97 7.45 11.44
C HIS A 14 -1.63 6.07 11.52
N PHE A 15 -0.87 5.01 11.23
CA PHE A 15 -1.40 3.65 11.29
C PHE A 15 -1.61 3.17 12.74
N ASP A 16 -0.69 3.48 13.67
CA ASP A 16 -0.86 3.13 15.09
C ASP A 16 -2.16 3.67 15.71
N ALA A 17 -2.62 4.84 15.24
CA ALA A 17 -3.81 5.51 15.77
C ALA A 17 -5.15 4.96 15.25
N HIS A 18 -5.13 4.05 14.27
CA HIS A 18 -6.35 3.72 13.50
C HIS A 18 -6.68 2.22 13.42
N ALA A 19 -5.91 1.34 14.05
CA ALA A 19 -6.11 -0.12 13.95
C ALA A 19 -7.57 -0.59 14.20
N GLU A 20 -8.27 -0.02 15.19
CA GLU A 20 -9.65 -0.42 15.55
C GLU A 20 -10.72 0.04 14.54
N ASP A 21 -10.54 1.21 13.94
CA ASP A 21 -11.50 1.81 12.99
C ASP A 21 -11.16 1.49 11.53
N TYR A 22 -9.93 1.04 11.25
CA TYR A 22 -9.37 0.91 9.90
C TYR A 22 -10.28 0.10 8.97
N ASP A 23 -10.66 -1.10 9.41
CA ASP A 23 -11.41 -2.05 8.60
C ASP A 23 -12.78 -1.51 8.17
N ARG A 24 -13.36 -0.55 8.89
CA ARG A 24 -14.66 0.04 8.55
C ARG A 24 -14.57 0.96 7.31
N TYR A 25 -13.43 1.60 7.10
CA TYR A 25 -13.23 2.58 6.03
C TYR A 25 -12.38 2.03 4.88
N ALA A 26 -11.71 0.89 5.08
CA ALA A 26 -10.79 0.28 4.13
C ALA A 26 -11.49 -0.65 3.10
N LEU A 27 -12.53 -0.17 2.43
CA LEU A 27 -13.33 -0.98 1.49
C LEU A 27 -12.52 -1.39 0.24
N VAL A 28 -11.83 -0.44 -0.38
CA VAL A 28 -10.93 -0.70 -1.52
C VAL A 28 -9.86 -1.72 -1.12
N GLN A 29 -9.22 -1.56 0.04
CA GLN A 29 -8.16 -2.45 0.52
C GLN A 29 -8.68 -3.88 0.69
N ARG A 30 -9.93 -4.08 1.11
CA ARG A 30 -10.54 -5.43 1.17
C ARG A 30 -10.65 -6.06 -0.21
N ARG A 31 -11.07 -5.31 -1.23
CA ARG A 31 -11.15 -5.81 -2.62
C ARG A 31 -9.76 -6.12 -3.17
N VAL A 32 -8.79 -5.24 -2.92
CA VAL A 32 -7.38 -5.44 -3.27
C VAL A 32 -6.80 -6.70 -2.61
N VAL A 33 -7.09 -6.94 -1.34
CA VAL A 33 -6.65 -8.16 -0.63
C VAL A 33 -7.24 -9.42 -1.26
N GLU A 34 -8.52 -9.43 -1.60
CA GLU A 34 -9.14 -10.58 -2.26
C GLU A 34 -8.56 -10.82 -3.66
N ARG A 35 -8.33 -9.75 -4.42
CA ARG A 35 -7.69 -9.82 -5.75
C ARG A 35 -6.27 -10.36 -5.67
N LEU A 36 -5.46 -9.85 -4.74
CA LEU A 36 -4.08 -10.30 -4.50
C LEU A 36 -4.03 -11.75 -3.99
N ALA A 37 -4.93 -12.13 -3.08
CA ALA A 37 -4.97 -13.51 -2.59
C ALA A 37 -5.29 -14.51 -3.72
N ALA A 38 -6.07 -14.12 -4.73
CA ALA A 38 -6.34 -14.94 -5.90
C ALA A 38 -5.09 -15.14 -6.80
N THR A 39 -4.22 -14.13 -6.93
CA THR A 39 -2.95 -14.28 -7.67
C THR A 39 -1.94 -15.19 -6.96
N CYS A 40 -2.10 -15.40 -5.64
CA CYS A 40 -1.25 -16.27 -4.84
C CYS A 40 -1.53 -17.78 -5.03
N ALA A 41 -2.46 -18.18 -5.89
CA ALA A 41 -2.87 -19.58 -6.04
C ALA A 41 -1.71 -20.55 -6.36
N VAL A 42 -0.78 -20.16 -7.23
CA VAL A 42 0.43 -20.95 -7.54
C VAL A 42 1.45 -20.89 -6.38
N PRO A 43 1.88 -19.70 -5.90
CA PRO A 43 2.80 -19.59 -4.77
C PRO A 43 2.38 -20.36 -3.51
N LEU A 44 1.07 -20.45 -3.24
CA LEU A 44 0.55 -21.10 -2.04
C LEU A 44 0.67 -22.63 -2.09
N ARG A 45 0.79 -23.21 -3.29
CA ARG A 45 1.03 -24.66 -3.48
C ARG A 45 2.49 -25.03 -3.27
N GLU A 46 3.40 -24.06 -3.34
CA GLU A 46 4.82 -24.25 -3.07
C GLU A 46 5.12 -24.14 -1.56
N GLY A 47 6.21 -24.77 -1.12
CA GLY A 47 6.54 -24.92 0.31
C GLY A 47 7.09 -23.64 0.98
N GLY A 48 7.48 -23.77 2.25
CA GLY A 48 8.13 -22.70 3.03
C GLY A 48 7.16 -21.81 3.81
N ALA A 49 7.69 -21.02 4.75
CA ALA A 49 6.89 -20.07 5.52
C ALA A 49 6.38 -18.90 4.66
N ILE A 50 5.30 -18.27 5.10
CA ILE A 50 4.71 -17.07 4.51
C ILE A 50 5.04 -15.87 5.40
N LEU A 51 5.46 -14.76 4.80
CA LEU A 51 5.60 -13.46 5.47
C LEU A 51 4.59 -12.48 4.88
N ASP A 52 3.74 -11.88 5.71
CA ASP A 52 2.92 -10.72 5.37
C ASP A 52 3.63 -9.43 5.84
N VAL A 53 4.12 -8.63 4.89
CA VAL A 53 4.84 -7.37 5.14
C VAL A 53 3.86 -6.20 5.12
N GLY A 54 3.84 -5.42 6.19
CA GLY A 54 2.86 -4.36 6.46
C GLY A 54 1.43 -4.92 6.54
N THR A 55 1.25 -5.88 7.44
CA THR A 55 0.02 -6.68 7.59
C THR A 55 -1.22 -5.85 7.94
N GLY A 56 -1.05 -4.63 8.46
CA GLY A 56 -2.14 -3.78 8.94
C GLY A 56 -2.96 -4.51 10.00
N THR A 57 -4.28 -4.60 9.80
CA THR A 57 -5.19 -5.32 10.68
C THR A 57 -5.21 -6.84 10.45
N GLY A 58 -4.36 -7.35 9.55
CA GLY A 58 -4.20 -8.79 9.25
C GLY A 58 -5.18 -9.33 8.21
N LEU A 59 -5.80 -8.50 7.38
CA LEU A 59 -6.76 -8.95 6.35
C LEU A 59 -6.11 -9.94 5.37
N LEU A 60 -4.93 -9.61 4.82
CA LEU A 60 -4.19 -10.45 3.90
C LEU A 60 -3.70 -11.74 4.59
N ALA A 61 -3.01 -11.61 5.73
CA ALA A 61 -2.61 -12.72 6.59
C ALA A 61 -3.74 -13.75 6.83
N ARG A 62 -4.93 -13.30 7.26
CA ARG A 62 -6.09 -14.17 7.47
C ARG A 62 -6.55 -14.86 6.19
N ARG A 63 -6.43 -14.20 5.03
CA ARG A 63 -6.80 -14.79 3.74
C ARG A 63 -5.81 -15.85 3.30
N LEU A 64 -4.51 -15.56 3.40
CA LEU A 64 -3.43 -16.50 3.08
C LEU A 64 -3.46 -17.73 3.99
N HIS A 65 -3.69 -17.54 5.31
CA HIS A 65 -3.82 -18.64 6.26
C HIS A 65 -5.00 -19.56 5.91
N ARG A 66 -6.15 -19.01 5.50
CA ARG A 66 -7.30 -19.81 5.05
C ARG A 66 -7.00 -20.64 3.81
N LEU A 67 -6.19 -20.10 2.89
CA LEU A 67 -5.82 -20.80 1.64
C LEU A 67 -4.70 -21.83 1.86
N ALA A 68 -3.81 -21.62 2.83
CA ALA A 68 -2.70 -22.51 3.15
C ALA A 68 -2.52 -22.71 4.67
N PRO A 69 -3.46 -23.36 5.37
CA PRO A 69 -3.51 -23.40 6.84
C PRO A 69 -2.34 -24.15 7.50
N ARG A 70 -1.61 -24.97 6.73
CA ARG A 70 -0.45 -25.73 7.22
C ARG A 70 0.88 -25.00 7.07
N ARG A 71 0.92 -23.87 6.35
CA ARG A 71 2.15 -23.10 6.16
C ARG A 71 2.35 -22.16 7.36
N PRO A 72 3.54 -22.16 8.00
CA PRO A 72 3.85 -21.17 9.02
C PRO A 72 3.67 -19.76 8.46
N LEU A 73 3.04 -18.88 9.23
CA LEU A 73 2.75 -17.51 8.84
C LEU A 73 3.37 -16.56 9.85
N VAL A 74 4.10 -15.58 9.32
CA VAL A 74 4.64 -14.44 10.07
C VAL A 74 3.96 -13.20 9.56
N VAL A 75 3.49 -12.35 10.47
CA VAL A 75 2.94 -11.03 10.15
C VAL A 75 3.90 -9.96 10.65
N SER A 76 4.07 -8.90 9.86
CA SER A 76 4.92 -7.79 10.25
C SER A 76 4.33 -6.46 9.86
N ASP A 77 4.54 -5.44 10.69
CA ASP A 77 4.15 -4.06 10.40
C ASP A 77 5.12 -3.08 11.04
N LEU A 78 5.19 -1.87 10.50
CA LEU A 78 5.95 -0.79 11.11
C LEU A 78 5.24 -0.27 12.38
N ALA A 79 3.91 -0.28 12.38
CA ALA A 79 3.03 0.18 13.45
C ALA A 79 2.75 -0.96 14.45
N HIS A 80 3.17 -0.79 15.71
CA HIS A 80 3.03 -1.82 16.74
C HIS A 80 1.56 -2.19 16.99
N SER A 81 0.66 -1.21 16.96
CA SER A 81 -0.77 -1.45 17.16
C SER A 81 -1.35 -2.35 16.06
N MET A 82 -0.85 -2.21 14.82
CA MET A 82 -1.26 -3.05 13.69
C MET A 82 -0.76 -4.48 13.86
N THR A 83 0.54 -4.66 14.12
CA THR A 83 1.13 -5.98 14.41
C THR A 83 0.37 -6.70 15.52
N ARG A 84 0.10 -6.01 16.64
CA ARG A 84 -0.64 -6.56 17.78
C ARG A 84 -2.07 -6.93 17.42
N TYR A 85 -2.78 -6.07 16.68
CA TYR A 85 -4.16 -6.34 16.24
C TYR A 85 -4.24 -7.56 15.32
N ALA A 86 -3.37 -7.62 14.31
CA ALA A 86 -3.29 -8.75 13.39
C ALA A 86 -3.00 -10.07 14.12
N HIS A 87 -2.05 -10.05 15.07
CA HIS A 87 -1.70 -11.23 15.87
C HIS A 87 -2.86 -11.73 16.74
N ILE A 88 -3.58 -10.83 17.40
CA ILE A 88 -4.77 -11.20 18.19
C ILE A 88 -5.84 -11.82 17.29
N GLY A 89 -6.06 -11.26 16.10
CA GLY A 89 -7.00 -11.78 15.12
C GLY A 89 -6.56 -13.09 14.43
N LEU A 90 -5.30 -13.50 14.60
CA LEU A 90 -4.73 -14.70 14.00
C LEU A 90 -3.62 -15.28 14.89
N SER A 91 -4.00 -15.85 16.03
CA SER A 91 -3.06 -16.32 17.07
C SER A 91 -2.10 -17.44 16.59
N ALA A 92 -2.37 -18.06 15.43
CA ALA A 92 -1.49 -19.03 14.79
C ALA A 92 -0.28 -18.41 14.09
N SER A 93 -0.16 -17.07 14.05
CA SER A 93 0.95 -16.35 13.42
C SER A 93 2.00 -15.89 14.44
N ALA A 94 3.27 -15.91 14.06
CA ALA A 94 4.28 -15.11 14.76
C ALA A 94 4.16 -13.65 14.28
N ALA A 95 4.45 -12.69 15.16
CA ALA A 95 4.26 -11.27 14.88
C ALA A 95 5.51 -10.46 15.21
N VAL A 96 5.91 -9.57 14.30
CA VAL A 96 7.17 -8.81 14.43
C VAL A 96 6.97 -7.38 13.94
N ASP A 97 7.39 -6.39 14.74
CA ASP A 97 7.45 -5.01 14.26
C ASP A 97 8.68 -4.86 13.34
N ALA A 98 8.46 -4.43 12.09
CA ALA A 98 9.53 -4.34 11.09
C ALA A 98 9.30 -3.19 10.10
N ASP A 99 10.41 -2.61 9.64
CA ASP A 99 10.40 -1.74 8.47
C ASP A 99 10.57 -2.59 7.21
N ALA A 100 9.78 -2.33 6.16
CA ALA A 100 9.81 -3.07 4.91
C ALA A 100 11.17 -2.97 4.19
N VAL A 101 12.00 -1.97 4.51
CA VAL A 101 13.37 -1.80 3.97
C VAL A 101 14.47 -2.45 4.81
N ALA A 102 14.11 -3.07 5.94
CA ALA A 102 15.04 -3.70 6.89
C ALA A 102 14.30 -4.77 7.72
N LEU A 103 13.99 -5.89 7.07
CA LEU A 103 13.25 -7.00 7.67
C LEU A 103 14.15 -7.78 8.63
N PRO A 104 13.77 -7.99 9.91
CA PRO A 104 14.60 -8.61 10.93
C PRO A 104 14.63 -10.15 10.85
N PHE A 105 14.69 -10.69 9.62
CA PHE A 105 14.71 -12.12 9.35
C PHE A 105 16.03 -12.54 8.69
N ALA A 106 16.44 -13.78 8.91
CA ALA A 106 17.58 -14.35 8.21
C ALA A 106 17.31 -14.43 6.70
N ALA A 107 18.37 -14.44 5.90
CA ALA A 107 18.23 -14.67 4.46
C ALA A 107 17.60 -16.05 4.19
N ALA A 108 16.87 -16.18 3.08
CA ALA A 108 16.29 -17.46 2.63
C ALA A 108 15.43 -18.17 3.70
N SER A 109 14.50 -17.42 4.32
CA SER A 109 13.60 -17.92 5.38
C SER A 109 12.18 -18.20 4.89
N PHE A 110 11.72 -17.53 3.83
CA PHE A 110 10.31 -17.57 3.40
C PHE A 110 10.16 -18.13 1.98
N GLY A 111 9.12 -18.93 1.77
CA GLY A 111 8.73 -19.38 0.43
C GLY A 111 7.79 -18.41 -0.27
N LEU A 112 7.08 -17.58 0.49
CA LEU A 112 6.23 -16.51 -0.02
C LEU A 112 6.39 -15.28 0.88
N VAL A 113 6.69 -14.14 0.26
CA VAL A 113 6.50 -12.82 0.88
C VAL A 113 5.32 -12.18 0.17
N ALA A 114 4.33 -11.75 0.95
CA ALA A 114 3.14 -11.08 0.46
C ALA A 114 3.00 -9.70 1.10
N SER A 115 2.41 -8.73 0.38
CA SER A 115 2.14 -7.41 0.92
C SER A 115 1.00 -6.72 0.19
N SER A 116 0.10 -6.05 0.92
CA SER A 116 -0.97 -5.27 0.32
C SER A 116 -1.01 -3.86 0.88
N SER A 117 -0.92 -2.87 0.01
CA SER A 117 -1.04 -1.44 0.33
C SER A 117 0.07 -0.90 1.27
N VAL A 118 1.32 -1.33 1.07
CA VAL A 118 2.47 -0.92 1.90
C VAL A 118 3.52 -0.16 1.13
N TYR A 119 3.94 -0.67 -0.03
CA TYR A 119 5.12 -0.15 -0.73
C TYR A 119 4.96 1.28 -1.28
N GLN A 120 3.73 1.79 -1.41
CA GLN A 120 3.51 3.21 -1.71
C GLN A 120 3.91 4.16 -0.55
N TRP A 121 4.19 3.61 0.64
CA TRP A 121 4.72 4.33 1.80
C TRP A 121 6.24 4.21 1.96
N VAL A 122 6.92 3.56 1.01
CA VAL A 122 8.36 3.31 1.05
C VAL A 122 9.06 4.24 0.05
N GLU A 123 10.06 4.99 0.55
CA GLU A 123 10.83 5.97 -0.25
C GLU A 123 11.74 5.28 -1.28
N ASP A 124 12.29 4.12 -0.93
CA ASP A 124 13.30 3.39 -1.72
C ASP A 124 12.79 1.96 -2.00
N LEU A 125 12.09 1.80 -3.12
CA LEU A 125 11.56 0.50 -3.55
C LEU A 125 12.67 -0.49 -3.88
N ASP A 126 13.78 -0.03 -4.45
CA ASP A 126 14.91 -0.89 -4.81
C ASP A 126 15.46 -1.59 -3.55
N ARG A 127 15.67 -0.81 -2.48
CA ARG A 127 16.09 -1.35 -1.18
C ARG A 127 15.03 -2.28 -0.58
N ALA A 128 13.75 -1.90 -0.64
CA ALA A 128 12.68 -2.72 -0.10
C ALA A 128 12.57 -4.08 -0.81
N PHE A 129 12.62 -4.09 -2.14
CA PHE A 129 12.51 -5.31 -2.93
C PHE A 129 13.78 -6.15 -2.86
N THR A 130 14.95 -5.53 -2.73
CA THR A 130 16.20 -6.25 -2.39
C THR A 130 16.07 -6.97 -1.05
N GLU A 131 15.45 -6.33 -0.06
CA GLU A 131 15.24 -6.92 1.26
C GLU A 131 14.24 -8.09 1.22
N VAL A 132 13.17 -7.96 0.44
CA VAL A 132 12.24 -9.06 0.13
C VAL A 132 13.00 -10.23 -0.52
N ALA A 133 13.79 -9.95 -1.56
CA ALA A 133 14.59 -10.97 -2.25
C ALA A 133 15.57 -11.65 -1.28
N ARG A 134 16.18 -10.90 -0.36
CA ARG A 134 17.10 -11.45 0.64
C ARG A 134 16.41 -12.49 1.53
N VAL A 135 15.23 -12.17 2.06
CA VAL A 135 14.52 -13.08 2.99
C VAL A 135 13.80 -14.23 2.29
N LEU A 136 13.58 -14.14 0.97
CA LEU A 136 13.03 -15.23 0.17
C LEU A 136 14.04 -16.37 -0.05
N LEU A 137 13.55 -17.60 0.06
CA LEU A 137 14.21 -18.80 -0.44
C LEU A 137 14.48 -18.65 -1.94
N PRO A 138 15.57 -19.23 -2.49
CA PRO A 138 15.69 -19.40 -3.94
C PRO A 138 14.45 -20.09 -4.51
N GLY A 139 13.91 -19.58 -5.63
CA GLY A 139 12.64 -20.04 -6.18
C GLY A 139 11.38 -19.56 -5.44
N GLY A 140 11.52 -18.80 -4.35
CA GLY A 140 10.42 -18.25 -3.57
C GLY A 140 9.70 -17.10 -4.28
N TRP A 141 8.48 -16.82 -3.83
CA TRP A 141 7.57 -15.88 -4.50
C TRP A 141 7.41 -14.57 -3.75
N PHE A 142 7.30 -13.49 -4.50
CA PHE A 142 6.87 -12.18 -4.03
C PHE A 142 5.55 -11.82 -4.69
N ALA A 143 4.50 -11.65 -3.88
CA ALA A 143 3.19 -11.22 -4.34
C ALA A 143 2.83 -9.89 -3.67
N PHE A 144 2.50 -8.86 -4.44
CA PHE A 144 2.17 -7.58 -3.83
C PHE A 144 1.08 -6.82 -4.58
N ALA A 145 0.44 -5.91 -3.85
CA ALA A 145 -0.41 -4.87 -4.40
C ALA A 145 -0.04 -3.53 -3.76
N LEU A 146 0.09 -2.47 -4.56
CA LEU A 146 0.34 -1.11 -4.07
C LEU A 146 -0.50 -0.09 -4.85
N PHE A 147 -0.79 1.05 -4.22
CA PHE A 147 -1.48 2.15 -4.90
C PHE A 147 -0.51 2.92 -5.79
N GLY A 148 -0.91 3.12 -7.04
CA GLY A 148 -0.11 3.78 -8.08
C GLY A 148 -0.31 5.28 -8.17
N GLU A 149 0.54 5.94 -8.96
CA GLU A 149 0.60 7.39 -9.14
C GLU A 149 -0.74 8.05 -9.56
N ASN A 150 -1.58 7.30 -10.29
CA ASN A 150 -2.90 7.77 -10.74
C ASN A 150 -4.02 7.63 -9.68
N SER A 151 -3.71 7.08 -8.50
CA SER A 151 -4.68 7.02 -7.40
C SER A 151 -5.10 8.41 -6.94
N LEU A 152 -6.40 8.60 -6.72
CA LEU A 152 -7.05 9.83 -6.30
C LEU A 152 -6.81 10.99 -7.27
N HIS A 153 -6.74 10.70 -8.58
CA HIS A 153 -6.44 11.71 -9.59
C HIS A 153 -7.47 12.85 -9.61
N GLU A 154 -8.75 12.57 -9.33
CA GLU A 154 -9.82 13.56 -9.26
C GLU A 154 -9.57 14.56 -8.12
N LEU A 155 -9.17 14.04 -6.94
CA LEU A 155 -8.80 14.86 -5.79
C LEU A 155 -7.53 15.66 -6.06
N LYS A 156 -6.53 15.04 -6.68
CA LYS A 156 -5.25 15.67 -7.05
C LYS A 156 -5.45 16.79 -8.05
N ASP A 157 -6.17 16.55 -9.13
CA ASP A 157 -6.48 17.53 -10.17
C ASP A 157 -7.31 18.68 -9.60
N SER A 158 -8.40 18.38 -8.88
CA SER A 158 -9.28 19.39 -8.28
C SER A 158 -8.52 20.31 -7.31
N HIS A 159 -7.63 19.76 -6.47
CA HIS A 159 -6.83 20.55 -5.55
C HIS A 159 -5.80 21.42 -6.27
N ARG A 160 -5.11 20.89 -7.30
CA ARG A 160 -4.15 21.68 -8.11
C ARG A 160 -4.85 22.84 -8.83
N ARG A 161 -6.02 22.61 -9.41
CA ARG A 161 -6.83 23.65 -10.05
C ARG A 161 -7.29 24.71 -9.05
N ALA A 162 -7.75 24.30 -7.87
CA ALA A 162 -8.17 25.22 -6.82
C ALA A 162 -7.03 26.12 -6.31
N LEU A 163 -5.81 25.59 -6.18
CA LEU A 163 -4.62 26.36 -5.85
C LEU A 163 -4.34 27.43 -6.90
N ARG A 164 -4.33 27.04 -8.19
CA ARG A 164 -4.13 27.96 -9.32
C ARG A 164 -5.19 29.06 -9.35
N ASP A 165 -6.46 28.70 -9.23
CA ASP A 165 -7.59 29.65 -9.23
C ASP A 165 -7.53 30.62 -8.04
N CYS A 166 -6.88 30.24 -6.94
CA CYS A 166 -6.65 31.10 -5.78
C CYS A 166 -5.34 31.90 -5.85
N GLY A 167 -4.56 31.80 -6.94
CA GLY A 167 -3.28 32.48 -7.10
C GLY A 167 -2.18 31.95 -6.18
N LEU A 168 -2.28 30.69 -5.74
CA LEU A 168 -1.29 30.06 -4.86
C LEU A 168 -0.40 29.08 -5.63
N GLU A 169 0.86 29.45 -5.84
CA GLU A 169 1.89 28.54 -6.36
C GLU A 169 2.54 27.75 -5.21
N ARG A 170 1.75 26.86 -4.59
CA ARG A 170 2.26 25.94 -3.55
C ARG A 170 2.13 24.50 -4.02
N ARG A 171 2.99 23.63 -3.49
CA ARG A 171 2.86 22.17 -3.71
C ARG A 171 1.55 21.66 -3.12
N SER A 172 1.00 20.64 -3.77
CA SER A 172 -0.22 19.98 -3.29
C SER A 172 -0.03 19.40 -1.89
N HIS A 173 -1.08 19.41 -1.07
CA HIS A 173 -1.08 18.74 0.23
C HIS A 173 -1.32 17.24 0.10
N LEU A 174 -1.39 16.69 -1.11
CA LEU A 174 -1.73 15.29 -1.36
C LEU A 174 -0.47 14.43 -1.54
N GLN A 175 -0.59 13.15 -1.21
CA GLN A 175 0.48 12.17 -1.31
C GLN A 175 0.76 11.82 -2.78
N GLU A 176 2.04 11.65 -3.11
CA GLU A 176 2.49 11.07 -4.38
C GLU A 176 2.79 9.58 -4.16
N PHE A 177 2.56 8.78 -5.20
CA PHE A 177 2.70 7.32 -5.19
C PHE A 177 3.62 6.88 -6.33
N PRO A 178 4.28 5.71 -6.21
CA PRO A 178 5.13 5.19 -7.28
C PRO A 178 4.31 4.78 -8.50
N GLY A 179 4.92 4.86 -9.68
CA GLY A 179 4.34 4.37 -10.93
C GLY A 179 4.65 2.89 -11.19
N ARG A 180 3.97 2.30 -12.19
CA ARG A 180 4.21 0.92 -12.62
C ARG A 180 5.65 0.72 -13.14
N GLU A 181 6.18 1.68 -13.90
CA GLU A 181 7.55 1.61 -14.43
C GLU A 181 8.61 1.62 -13.31
N GLN A 182 8.43 2.49 -12.31
CA GLN A 182 9.30 2.50 -11.13
C GLN A 182 9.24 1.19 -10.37
N THR A 183 8.04 0.60 -10.25
CA THR A 183 7.84 -0.69 -9.60
C THR A 183 8.53 -1.82 -10.37
N LEU A 184 8.45 -1.82 -11.70
CA LEU A 184 9.15 -2.79 -12.56
C LEU A 184 10.67 -2.67 -12.40
N ALA A 185 11.20 -1.46 -12.47
CA ALA A 185 12.64 -1.21 -12.32
C ALA A 185 13.18 -1.71 -10.96
N ALA A 186 12.41 -1.54 -9.88
CA ALA A 186 12.78 -2.05 -8.56
C ALA A 186 12.79 -3.59 -8.51
N LEU A 187 11.86 -4.26 -9.19
CA LEU A 187 11.84 -5.73 -9.30
C LEU A 187 13.06 -6.23 -10.07
N GLU A 188 13.40 -5.58 -11.18
CA GLU A 188 14.57 -5.90 -12.00
C GLU A 188 15.88 -5.67 -11.24
N ALA A 189 15.99 -4.56 -10.51
CA ALA A 189 17.15 -4.24 -9.68
C ALA A 189 17.37 -5.28 -8.56
N ALA A 190 16.28 -5.84 -8.02
CA ALA A 190 16.31 -6.93 -7.04
C ALA A 190 16.43 -8.34 -7.68
N ALA A 191 16.66 -8.41 -9.00
CA ALA A 191 16.81 -9.63 -9.79
C ALA A 191 15.63 -10.61 -9.71
N PHE A 192 14.40 -10.09 -9.60
CA PHE A 192 13.20 -10.92 -9.68
C PHE A 192 12.84 -11.28 -11.13
N GLU A 193 12.38 -12.51 -11.33
CA GLU A 193 11.65 -12.92 -12.53
C GLU A 193 10.20 -12.46 -12.41
N VAL A 194 9.80 -11.47 -13.21
CA VAL A 194 8.44 -10.91 -13.17
C VAL A 194 7.48 -11.81 -13.95
N HIS A 195 6.57 -12.49 -13.26
CA HIS A 195 5.55 -13.33 -13.88
C HIS A 195 4.32 -12.51 -14.29
N GLU A 196 3.87 -11.62 -13.41
CA GLU A 196 2.74 -10.73 -13.66
C GLU A 196 3.05 -9.35 -13.10
N LEU A 197 2.74 -8.30 -13.88
CA LEU A 197 2.75 -6.90 -13.42
C LEU A 197 1.71 -6.10 -14.19
N PHE A 198 0.56 -5.90 -13.57
CA PHE A 198 -0.61 -5.27 -14.20
C PHE A 198 -1.23 -4.22 -13.27
N VAL A 199 -2.09 -3.40 -13.86
CA VAL A 199 -2.80 -2.32 -13.18
C VAL A 199 -4.29 -2.54 -13.32
N GLU A 200 -5.03 -2.37 -12.22
CA GLU A 200 -6.48 -2.29 -12.22
C GLU A 200 -6.92 -1.00 -11.52
N GLU A 201 -8.08 -0.48 -11.89
CA GLU A 201 -8.69 0.67 -11.22
C GLU A 201 -9.83 0.20 -10.31
N GLU A 202 -9.77 0.65 -9.06
CA GLU A 202 -10.80 0.47 -8.06
C GLU A 202 -11.47 1.82 -7.78
N VAL A 203 -12.80 1.87 -7.80
CA VAL A 203 -13.53 3.13 -7.58
C VAL A 203 -14.49 2.97 -6.40
N ASP A 204 -14.46 3.93 -5.48
CA ASP A 204 -15.48 4.10 -4.45
C ASP A 204 -16.15 5.48 -4.60
N CYS A 205 -17.46 5.56 -4.35
CA CYS A 205 -18.22 6.81 -4.38
C CYS A 205 -18.46 7.36 -2.97
N TYR A 206 -18.36 8.68 -2.83
CA TYR A 206 -18.62 9.40 -1.59
C TYR A 206 -19.63 10.52 -1.81
N GLY A 207 -20.44 10.85 -0.81
CA GLY A 207 -21.42 11.94 -0.92
C GLY A 207 -20.78 13.31 -1.14
N ASP A 208 -19.60 13.55 -0.56
CA ASP A 208 -18.83 14.78 -0.74
C ASP A 208 -17.34 14.62 -0.40
N VAL A 209 -16.55 15.65 -0.73
CA VAL A 209 -15.11 15.68 -0.44
C VAL A 209 -14.80 15.61 1.06
N PRO A 210 -15.52 16.29 1.97
CA PRO A 210 -15.34 16.11 3.41
C PRO A 210 -15.51 14.66 3.88
N GLN A 211 -16.45 13.88 3.33
CA GLN A 211 -16.60 12.46 3.63
C GLN A 211 -15.40 11.65 3.12
N LEU A 212 -14.97 11.87 1.88
CA LEU A 212 -13.77 11.23 1.32
C LEU A 212 -12.53 11.50 2.18
N LEU A 213 -12.25 12.77 2.51
CA LEU A 213 -11.09 13.16 3.32
C LEU A 213 -11.14 12.56 4.73
N ARG A 214 -12.33 12.44 5.33
CA ARG A 214 -12.51 11.76 6.62
C ARG A 214 -12.22 10.26 6.50
N ALA A 215 -12.68 9.60 5.44
CA ALA A 215 -12.40 8.19 5.19
C ALA A 215 -10.89 7.95 5.01
N LEU A 216 -10.23 8.74 4.16
CA LEU A 216 -8.77 8.68 3.95
C LEU A 216 -7.99 8.90 5.25
N LYS A 217 -8.40 9.87 6.08
CA LYS A 217 -7.80 10.10 7.40
C LYS A 217 -7.96 8.89 8.31
N LYS A 218 -9.14 8.27 8.34
CA LYS A 218 -9.45 7.13 9.20
C LYS A 218 -8.70 5.85 8.84
N ILE A 219 -8.20 5.72 7.62
CA ILE A 219 -7.31 4.63 7.20
C ILE A 219 -5.82 5.01 7.28
N GLY A 220 -5.47 6.13 7.93
CA GLY A 220 -4.08 6.59 8.06
C GLY A 220 -3.46 7.12 6.76
N ALA A 221 -4.22 7.24 5.67
CA ALA A 221 -3.76 7.66 4.34
C ALA A 221 -3.58 9.19 4.22
N GLY A 222 -3.12 9.84 5.29
CA GLY A 222 -2.71 11.24 5.26
C GLY A 222 -1.37 11.43 4.54
N ASN A 223 -1.10 12.66 4.07
CA ASN A 223 0.17 12.97 3.41
C ASN A 223 1.37 12.83 4.38
N ALA A 224 2.23 11.86 4.08
CA ALA A 224 3.41 11.53 4.86
C ALA A 224 4.71 12.12 4.27
N SER A 225 4.62 12.92 3.20
CA SER A 225 5.78 13.58 2.59
C SER A 225 6.50 14.49 3.60
N ARG A 226 7.84 14.44 3.59
CA ARG A 226 8.71 15.39 4.30
C ARG A 226 8.61 16.80 3.74
N GLN A 227 8.16 16.92 2.49
CA GLN A 227 8.03 18.20 1.77
C GLN A 227 6.59 18.74 1.80
N ARG A 228 5.73 18.21 2.68
CA ARG A 228 4.34 18.68 2.81
C ARG A 228 4.28 20.15 3.22
N PRO A 229 3.36 20.96 2.68
CA PRO A 229 3.21 22.34 3.12
C PRO A 229 2.84 22.42 4.61
N PRO A 230 3.40 23.38 5.38
CA PRO A 230 3.01 23.60 6.77
C PRO A 230 1.65 24.30 6.86
N GLY A 231 0.89 23.97 7.92
CA GLY A 231 -0.39 24.61 8.26
C GLY A 231 -1.62 23.92 7.65
N LEU A 232 -2.80 24.50 7.91
CA LEU A 232 -4.06 24.03 7.33
C LEU A 232 -4.22 24.51 5.89
N ALA A 233 -4.94 23.73 5.08
CA ALA A 233 -5.37 24.18 3.77
C ALA A 233 -6.25 25.44 3.92
N SER A 234 -6.04 26.43 3.05
CA SER A 234 -6.87 27.65 3.02
C SER A 234 -8.33 27.27 2.82
N ARG A 235 -9.24 27.84 3.63
CA ARG A 235 -10.68 27.63 3.50
C ARG A 235 -11.17 27.91 2.08
N ARG A 236 -10.66 28.99 1.47
CA ARG A 236 -10.98 29.37 0.09
C ARG A 236 -10.53 28.30 -0.92
N VAL A 237 -9.36 27.70 -0.72
CA VAL A 237 -8.86 26.61 -1.59
C VAL A 237 -9.72 25.36 -1.42
N MET A 238 -10.12 25.03 -0.19
CA MET A 238 -10.99 23.90 0.09
C MET A 238 -12.37 24.07 -0.57
N GLU A 239 -13.00 25.23 -0.40
CA GLU A 239 -14.29 25.56 -1.04
C GLU A 239 -14.18 25.45 -2.57
N ARG A 240 -13.12 26.04 -3.14
CA ARG A 240 -12.88 25.98 -4.57
C ARG A 240 -12.62 24.56 -5.08
N MET A 241 -11.86 23.76 -4.33
CA MET A 241 -11.60 22.36 -4.67
C MET A 241 -12.89 21.56 -4.69
N MET A 242 -13.78 21.75 -3.71
CA MET A 242 -15.08 21.07 -3.66
C MET A 242 -15.97 21.41 -4.86
N GLU A 243 -15.99 22.68 -5.29
CA GLU A 243 -16.70 23.10 -6.50
C GLU A 243 -16.14 22.44 -7.76
N VAL A 244 -14.81 22.49 -7.95
CA VAL A 244 -14.14 21.91 -9.12
C VAL A 244 -14.39 20.41 -9.18
N TYR A 245 -14.24 19.71 -8.05
CA TYR A 245 -14.44 18.27 -7.98
C TYR A 245 -15.86 17.89 -8.37
N ARG A 246 -16.87 18.52 -7.75
CA ARG A 246 -18.27 18.22 -8.04
C ARG A 246 -18.65 18.54 -9.49
N ARG A 247 -18.11 19.63 -10.06
CA ARG A 247 -18.39 20.03 -11.44
C ARG A 247 -17.76 19.06 -12.45
N ASP A 248 -16.51 18.68 -12.24
CA ASP A 248 -15.72 17.94 -13.23
C ASP A 248 -15.91 16.42 -13.11
N TYR A 249 -16.18 15.91 -11.90
CA TYR A 249 -16.23 14.47 -11.61
C TYR A 249 -17.52 14.01 -10.91
N GLY A 250 -18.42 14.93 -10.52
CA GLY A 250 -19.65 14.58 -9.82
C GLY A 250 -20.58 13.70 -10.65
N ALA A 251 -21.14 12.67 -10.01
CA ALA A 251 -22.12 11.74 -10.58
C ALA A 251 -23.37 11.66 -9.68
N ALA A 252 -24.40 10.95 -10.15
CA ALA A 252 -25.65 10.77 -9.40
C ALA A 252 -25.43 10.12 -8.02
N GLU A 253 -24.43 9.24 -7.90
CA GLU A 253 -24.10 8.51 -6.67
C GLU A 253 -23.14 9.28 -5.74
N GLY A 254 -22.69 10.47 -6.14
CA GLY A 254 -21.74 11.29 -5.39
C GLY A 254 -20.50 11.65 -6.20
N ILE A 255 -19.36 11.79 -5.53
CA ILE A 255 -18.04 11.98 -6.16
C ILE A 255 -17.27 10.66 -6.18
N PRO A 256 -16.65 10.29 -7.31
CA PRO A 256 -15.81 9.11 -7.38
C PRO A 256 -14.46 9.39 -6.71
N ALA A 257 -13.86 8.37 -6.13
CA ALA A 257 -12.45 8.35 -5.78
C ALA A 257 -11.84 7.10 -6.40
N SER A 258 -11.04 7.30 -7.45
CA SER A 258 -10.41 6.20 -8.18
C SER A 258 -9.05 5.87 -7.58
N TYR A 259 -8.75 4.58 -7.47
CA TYR A 259 -7.51 4.05 -6.92
C TYR A 259 -6.86 3.18 -7.98
N GLU A 260 -5.71 3.60 -8.48
CA GLU A 260 -4.89 2.77 -9.35
C GLU A 260 -4.17 1.75 -8.47
N VAL A 261 -4.33 0.47 -8.76
CA VAL A 261 -3.69 -0.60 -8.00
C VAL A 261 -2.75 -1.36 -8.93
N ILE A 262 -1.46 -1.33 -8.60
CA ILE A 262 -0.43 -2.10 -9.26
C ILE A 262 -0.31 -3.43 -8.53
N TYR A 263 -0.61 -4.53 -9.23
CA TYR A 263 -0.43 -5.90 -8.75
C TYR A 263 0.81 -6.51 -9.37
N GLY A 264 1.61 -7.18 -8.55
CA GLY A 264 2.79 -7.90 -8.99
C GLY A 264 2.84 -9.32 -8.43
N LEU A 265 3.25 -10.24 -9.29
CA LEU A 265 3.69 -11.58 -8.92
C LEU A 265 5.05 -11.82 -9.55
N ALA A 266 6.05 -12.02 -8.70
CA ALA A 266 7.43 -12.21 -9.14
C ALA A 266 8.09 -13.35 -8.37
N ARG A 267 9.11 -13.96 -8.97
CA ARG A 267 9.81 -15.10 -8.41
C ARG A 267 11.29 -14.78 -8.26
N LYS A 268 11.85 -15.11 -7.10
CA LYS A 268 13.31 -15.08 -6.93
C LYS A 268 13.89 -16.24 -7.75
N PRO A 269 14.91 -16.02 -8.60
CA PRO A 269 15.55 -17.08 -9.34
C PRO A 269 15.95 -18.25 -8.44
N GLY A 270 15.80 -19.47 -8.95
CA GLY A 270 16.33 -20.66 -8.29
C GLY A 270 17.86 -20.60 -8.21
N GLN A 271 18.45 -21.37 -7.29
CA GLN A 271 19.86 -21.70 -7.48
C GLN A 271 19.94 -22.65 -8.67
N GLU A 272 20.72 -22.30 -9.69
CA GLU A 272 21.15 -23.30 -10.68
C GLU A 272 21.82 -24.43 -9.90
N SER A 273 21.33 -25.65 -10.07
CA SER A 273 22.04 -26.81 -9.55
C SER A 273 23.38 -26.89 -10.30
N PRO A 274 24.51 -27.04 -9.58
CA PRO A 274 25.80 -27.21 -10.23
C PRO A 274 25.85 -28.47 -11.11
#